data_AF-A0A8T0PRJ2-F1
#
_entry.id   AF-A0A8T0PRJ2-F1
#
_cell.length_a   1.000
_cell.length_b   1.000
_cell.length_c   1.000
_cell.angle_alpha   90.00
_cell.angle_beta   90.00
_cell.angle_gamma   90.00
#
_symmetry.space_group_name_H-M   'P 1'
#
loop_
_entity.id
_entity.type
_entity.pdbx_description
1 polymer ?
#
loop_
_entity_poly.entity_id
_entity_poly.type
_entity_poly.pdbx_seq_one_letter_code
_entity_poly.pdbx_strand_id
1 'polypeptide(L)'
;MEVCQRRERYKIRGVAAQPVSTTFDPRLVTQYAEATELVGVEETRDELIKILMGGDEVSKVEDKIVSIVGFGGLGKTTLADAVYEKIRSQFDCSAFVSVSQNPHMEKLFQDMFYQLAKRNNARINVIYEIREFLQSKRHDHSR
;
A
#
# COMPACT_ATOMS: atom_id res chain seq x y z
N MET A 1 3.58 -30.55 10.80
CA MET A 1 4.90 -30.86 11.41
C MET A 1 6.11 -30.47 10.54
N GLU A 2 5.95 -30.15 9.26
CA GLU A 2 7.07 -29.87 8.33
C GLU A 2 7.65 -28.44 8.45
N VAL A 3 6.81 -27.46 8.85
CA VAL A 3 7.20 -26.04 8.93
C VAL A 3 8.18 -25.78 10.09
N CYS A 4 8.03 -26.45 11.23
CA CYS A 4 8.94 -26.31 12.37
C CYS A 4 10.35 -26.84 12.06
N GLN A 5 10.48 -27.92 11.26
CA GLN A 5 11.78 -28.49 10.89
C GLN A 5 12.54 -27.62 9.88
N ARG A 6 11.84 -26.87 9.02
CA ARG A 6 12.49 -25.91 8.12
C ARG A 6 13.15 -24.76 8.90
N ARG A 7 12.53 -24.29 9.97
CA ARG A 7 13.04 -23.16 10.78
C ARG A 7 14.36 -23.46 11.49
N GLU A 8 14.57 -24.69 11.96
CA GLU A 8 15.82 -25.07 12.63
C GLU A 8 17.00 -25.21 11.67
N ARG A 9 16.75 -25.60 10.41
CA ARG A 9 17.81 -25.70 9.39
C ARG A 9 18.42 -24.35 9.00
N TYR A 10 17.71 -23.25 9.22
CA TYR A 10 18.16 -21.90 8.88
C TYR A 10 18.57 -21.05 10.09
N LYS A 11 18.84 -21.67 11.26
CA LYS A 11 19.48 -20.95 12.36
C LYS A 11 20.93 -20.60 11.98
N ILE A 12 21.13 -19.39 11.46
CA ILE A 12 22.45 -18.82 11.26
C ILE A 12 23.03 -18.54 12.65
N ARG A 13 23.97 -19.38 13.08
CA ARG A 13 24.75 -19.16 14.31
C ARG A 13 25.64 -17.94 14.08
N GLY A 14 25.56 -16.98 15.00
CA GLY A 14 26.23 -15.68 14.90
C GLY A 14 27.73 -15.81 14.65
N VAL A 15 28.15 -15.45 13.44
CA VAL A 15 29.54 -15.13 13.13
C VAL A 15 29.69 -13.63 13.33
N ALA A 16 30.59 -13.23 14.22
CA ALA A 16 30.93 -11.83 14.45
C ALA A 16 31.45 -11.22 13.13
N ALA A 17 30.74 -10.20 12.61
CA ALA A 17 31.11 -9.53 11.37
C ALA A 17 32.04 -8.34 11.66
N GLN A 18 33.25 -8.40 11.13
CA GLN A 18 34.08 -7.23 10.84
C GLN A 18 33.40 -6.37 9.74
N PRO A 19 33.63 -5.04 9.68
CA PRO A 19 32.96 -4.18 8.71
C PRO A 19 33.52 -4.42 7.31
N VAL A 20 32.84 -5.24 6.53
CA VAL A 20 33.08 -5.37 5.08
C VAL A 20 32.16 -4.36 4.40
N SER A 21 32.76 -3.46 3.60
CA SER A 21 32.03 -2.57 2.70
C SER A 21 31.19 -3.40 1.73
N THR A 22 29.88 -3.43 1.94
CA THR A 22 28.93 -4.20 1.15
C THR A 22 28.84 -3.64 -0.26
N THR A 23 29.45 -4.32 -1.22
CA THR A 23 29.06 -4.25 -2.64
C THR A 23 27.60 -4.66 -2.74
N PHE A 24 26.73 -3.74 -3.12
CA PHE A 24 25.30 -3.99 -3.29
C PHE A 24 25.09 -5.16 -4.27
N ASP A 25 24.44 -6.23 -3.82
CA ASP A 25 24.07 -7.36 -4.67
C ASP A 25 23.04 -6.86 -5.72
N PRO A 26 23.33 -6.96 -7.02
CA PRO A 26 22.40 -6.56 -8.08
C PRO A 26 21.01 -7.20 -7.97
N ARG A 27 20.89 -8.36 -7.30
CA ARG A 27 19.60 -9.03 -7.07
C ARG A 27 18.70 -8.31 -6.08
N LEU A 28 19.25 -7.47 -5.20
CA LEU A 28 18.44 -6.61 -4.33
C LEU A 28 17.81 -5.47 -5.14
N VAL A 29 18.46 -5.00 -6.20
CA VAL A 29 17.93 -3.95 -7.08
C VAL A 29 16.66 -4.45 -7.79
N THR A 30 16.63 -5.71 -8.24
CA THR A 30 15.43 -6.34 -8.83
C THR A 30 14.28 -6.55 -7.86
N GLN A 31 14.51 -6.58 -6.53
CA GLN A 31 13.41 -6.63 -5.57
C GLN A 31 12.68 -5.28 -5.44
N TYR A 32 13.29 -4.19 -5.90
CA TYR A 32 12.70 -2.86 -6.03
C TYR A 32 12.50 -2.47 -7.50
N ALA A 33 12.36 -3.45 -8.40
CA ALA A 33 11.92 -3.17 -9.76
C ALA A 33 10.59 -2.39 -9.67
N GLU A 34 10.57 -1.19 -10.23
CA GLU A 34 9.39 -0.35 -10.21
C GLU A 34 8.21 -1.09 -10.85
N ALA A 35 7.00 -0.82 -10.35
CA ALA A 35 5.76 -1.36 -10.91
C ALA A 35 5.57 -1.04 -12.41
N THR A 36 6.43 -0.18 -12.97
CA THR A 36 6.50 0.23 -14.38
C THR A 36 7.03 -0.86 -15.32
N GLU A 37 7.73 -1.90 -14.82
CA GLU A 37 8.24 -3.03 -15.63
C GLU A 37 7.32 -4.28 -15.62
N LEU A 38 6.16 -4.20 -14.96
CA LEU A 38 5.24 -5.33 -14.83
C LEU A 38 4.37 -5.52 -16.07
N VAL A 39 4.74 -6.50 -16.90
CA VAL A 39 3.99 -6.87 -18.10
C VAL A 39 2.84 -7.81 -17.74
N GLY A 40 1.65 -7.58 -18.33
CA GLY A 40 0.49 -8.46 -18.20
C GLY A 40 -0.46 -8.09 -17.05
N VAL A 41 -0.28 -6.91 -16.46
CA VAL A 41 -1.12 -6.38 -15.37
C VAL A 41 -1.94 -5.18 -15.86
N GLU A 42 -1.65 -4.65 -17.04
CA GLU A 42 -2.20 -3.41 -17.57
C GLU A 42 -3.72 -3.46 -17.76
N GLU A 43 -4.24 -4.52 -18.38
CA GLU A 43 -5.67 -4.66 -18.64
C GLU A 43 -6.48 -4.72 -17.33
N THR A 44 -6.07 -5.60 -16.40
CA THR A 44 -6.74 -5.73 -15.10
C THR A 44 -6.61 -4.45 -14.27
N ARG A 45 -5.45 -3.78 -14.29
CA ARG A 45 -5.26 -2.48 -13.64
C ARG A 45 -6.24 -1.44 -14.20
N ASP A 46 -6.35 -1.34 -15.53
CA ASP A 46 -7.17 -0.33 -16.18
C ASP A 46 -8.67 -0.59 -15.99
N GLU A 47 -9.09 -1.86 -15.93
CA GLU A 47 -10.44 -2.24 -15.53
C GLU A 47 -10.76 -1.82 -14.08
N LEU A 48 -9.86 -2.07 -13.13
CA LEU A 48 -10.03 -1.64 -11.73
C LEU A 48 -10.13 -0.11 -11.61
N ILE A 49 -9.32 0.61 -12.38
CA ILE A 49 -9.37 2.08 -12.43
C ILE A 49 -10.72 2.56 -12.96
N LYS A 50 -11.26 1.94 -14.02
CA LYS A 50 -12.57 2.29 -14.56
C LYS A 50 -13.68 2.11 -13.53
N ILE A 51 -13.65 1.03 -12.76
CA ILE A 51 -14.60 0.78 -11.67
C ILE A 51 -14.48 1.87 -10.59
N LEU A 52 -13.26 2.14 -10.11
CA LEU A 52 -12.98 3.13 -9.06
C LEU A 52 -13.35 4.55 -9.48
N MET A 53 -12.99 4.96 -10.70
CA MET A 53 -13.26 6.31 -11.20
C MET A 53 -14.70 6.54 -11.64
N GLY A 54 -15.46 5.47 -11.87
CA GLY A 54 -16.83 5.55 -12.36
C GLY A 54 -16.86 5.63 -13.88
N GLY A 55 -17.44 4.61 -14.51
CA GLY A 55 -17.92 4.75 -15.88
C GLY A 55 -19.14 5.68 -15.95
N ASP A 56 -19.67 5.84 -17.16
CA ASP A 56 -20.72 6.79 -17.65
C ASP A 56 -22.05 6.86 -16.85
N GLU A 57 -22.18 6.14 -15.75
CA GLU A 57 -23.41 6.09 -14.95
C GLU A 57 -23.35 7.14 -13.82
N VAL A 58 -24.04 8.24 -14.08
CA VAL A 58 -24.35 9.39 -13.23
C VAL A 58 -25.07 8.95 -11.94
N SER A 59 -24.33 8.37 -11.00
CA SER A 59 -24.82 8.14 -9.64
C SER A 59 -23.84 8.72 -8.63
N LYS A 60 -24.38 9.67 -7.87
CA LYS A 60 -23.73 10.51 -6.87
C LYS A 60 -22.80 9.72 -5.95
N VAL A 61 -21.49 10.01 -6.05
CA VAL A 61 -20.47 10.01 -4.98
C VAL A 61 -20.78 9.10 -3.78
N GLU A 62 -20.81 7.79 -4.01
CA GLU A 62 -20.70 6.79 -2.94
C GLU A 62 -19.23 6.42 -2.76
N ASP A 63 -18.81 6.19 -1.50
CA ASP A 63 -17.46 5.68 -1.22
C ASP A 63 -17.33 4.30 -1.87
N LYS A 64 -16.44 4.17 -2.87
CA LYS A 64 -16.23 2.89 -3.56
C LYS A 64 -15.16 2.07 -2.86
N ILE A 65 -15.47 0.79 -2.67
CA ILE A 65 -14.54 -0.19 -2.11
C ILE A 65 -14.38 -1.33 -3.12
N VAL A 66 -13.13 -1.66 -3.43
CA VAL A 66 -12.76 -2.77 -4.32
C VAL A 66 -11.86 -3.73 -3.55
N SER A 67 -12.11 -5.04 -3.70
CA SER A 67 -11.32 -6.09 -3.06
C SER A 67 -10.63 -6.97 -4.11
N ILE A 68 -9.31 -7.13 -3.99
CA ILE A 68 -8.52 -8.02 -4.84
C ILE A 68 -8.28 -9.33 -4.08
N VAL A 69 -8.90 -10.43 -4.53
CA VAL A 69 -8.88 -11.73 -3.86
C VAL A 69 -8.21 -12.79 -4.74
N GLY A 70 -7.53 -13.75 -4.10
CA GLY A 70 -6.85 -14.84 -4.80
C GLY A 70 -5.76 -15.49 -3.96
N PHE A 71 -5.17 -16.56 -4.47
CA PHE A 71 -4.11 -17.31 -3.79
C PHE A 71 -2.86 -16.48 -3.49
N GLY A 72 -2.05 -16.94 -2.53
CA GLY A 72 -0.76 -16.33 -2.21
C GLY A 72 0.20 -16.36 -3.39
N GLY A 73 1.00 -15.32 -3.57
CA GLY A 73 2.00 -15.25 -4.65
C GLY A 73 1.48 -14.79 -6.02
N LEU A 74 0.17 -14.55 -6.19
CA LEU A 74 -0.41 -14.08 -7.46
C LEU A 74 -0.21 -12.58 -7.76
N GLY A 75 0.55 -11.84 -6.96
CA GLY A 75 0.79 -10.41 -7.22
C GLY A 75 -0.39 -9.48 -6.88
N LYS A 76 -1.31 -9.87 -5.98
CA LYS A 76 -2.46 -9.01 -5.60
C LYS A 76 -2.05 -7.65 -5.05
N THR A 77 -1.08 -7.63 -4.14
CA THR A 77 -0.51 -6.39 -3.59
C THR A 77 0.16 -5.56 -4.69
N THR A 78 0.81 -6.23 -5.64
CA THR A 78 1.44 -5.61 -6.80
C THR A 78 0.41 -4.94 -7.72
N LEU A 79 -0.72 -5.59 -8.00
CA LEU A 79 -1.82 -5.00 -8.75
C LEU A 79 -2.43 -3.80 -8.02
N ALA A 80 -2.61 -3.89 -6.69
CA ALA A 80 -3.10 -2.77 -5.88
C ALA A 80 -2.16 -1.56 -5.94
N ASP A 81 -0.85 -1.79 -5.86
CA ASP A 81 0.19 -0.76 -5.95
C ASP A 81 0.21 -0.11 -7.34
N ALA A 82 0.14 -0.90 -8.42
CA ALA A 82 0.08 -0.41 -9.79
C ALA A 82 -1.18 0.45 -10.07
N VAL A 83 -2.33 0.08 -9.50
CA VAL A 83 -3.55 0.89 -9.56
C VAL A 83 -3.35 2.19 -8.76
N TYR A 84 -2.86 2.09 -7.53
CA TYR A 84 -2.63 3.22 -6.64
C TYR A 84 -1.70 4.28 -7.27
N GLU A 85 -0.52 3.89 -7.76
CA GLU A 85 0.42 4.82 -8.38
C GLU A 85 -0.15 5.53 -9.61
N LYS A 86 -1.03 4.85 -10.38
CA LYS A 86 -1.63 5.42 -11.59
C LYS A 86 -2.72 6.46 -11.29
N ILE A 87 -3.44 6.35 -10.17
CA ILE A 87 -4.58 7.23 -9.87
C ILE A 87 -4.35 8.18 -8.70
N ARG A 88 -3.33 7.98 -7.85
CA ARG A 88 -3.14 8.77 -6.63
C ARG A 88 -3.04 10.29 -6.86
N SER A 89 -2.52 10.72 -8.01
CA SER A 89 -2.41 12.13 -8.38
C SER A 89 -3.74 12.79 -8.74
N GLN A 90 -4.78 11.99 -8.98
CA GLN A 90 -6.13 12.45 -9.30
C GLN A 90 -6.97 12.72 -8.05
N PHE A 91 -6.43 12.41 -6.86
CA PHE A 91 -7.06 12.66 -5.58
C PHE A 91 -6.29 13.75 -4.81
N ASP A 92 -7.02 14.60 -4.10
CA ASP A 92 -6.46 15.64 -3.22
C ASP A 92 -5.49 15.08 -2.17
N CYS A 93 -5.77 13.87 -1.69
CA CYS A 93 -4.95 13.15 -0.74
C CYS A 93 -5.12 11.65 -0.94
N SER A 94 -4.06 10.89 -0.69
CA SER A 94 -4.04 9.44 -0.83
C SER A 94 -3.13 8.83 0.23
N ALA A 95 -3.42 7.58 0.61
CA ALA A 95 -2.56 6.80 1.48
C ALA A 95 -2.53 5.34 1.03
N PHE A 96 -1.36 4.72 1.11
CA PHE A 96 -1.13 3.30 0.90
C PHE A 96 -0.44 2.74 2.14
N VAL A 97 -1.17 1.93 2.91
CA VAL A 97 -0.70 1.39 4.19
C VAL A 97 -0.71 -0.13 4.18
N SER A 98 0.32 -0.74 4.77
CA SER A 98 0.40 -2.18 4.94
C SER A 98 -0.12 -2.57 6.32
N VAL A 99 -0.94 -3.61 6.38
CA VAL A 99 -1.51 -4.14 7.64
C VAL A 99 -0.96 -5.53 7.90
N SER A 100 -0.32 -5.71 9.04
CA SER A 100 0.18 -7.03 9.47
C SER A 100 -0.94 -7.84 10.14
N GLN A 101 -0.71 -9.14 10.35
CA GLN A 101 -1.65 -10.02 11.05
C GLN A 101 -1.91 -9.58 12.50
N ASN A 102 -0.94 -8.92 13.13
CA ASN A 102 -1.07 -8.31 14.45
C ASN A 102 -0.74 -6.81 14.34
N PRO A 103 -1.71 -5.97 13.95
CA PRO A 103 -1.46 -4.58 13.64
C PRO A 103 -1.26 -3.73 14.89
N HIS A 104 -0.23 -2.89 14.88
CA HIS A 104 -0.10 -1.78 15.83
C HIS A 104 -1.00 -0.63 15.34
N MET A 105 -2.27 -0.66 15.76
CA MET A 105 -3.32 0.24 15.24
C MET A 105 -2.96 1.72 15.35
N GLU A 106 -2.35 2.14 16.47
CA GLU A 106 -1.93 3.52 16.66
C GLU A 106 -0.91 3.95 15.60
N LYS A 107 0.14 3.15 15.39
CA LYS A 107 1.14 3.39 14.36
C LYS A 107 0.54 3.39 12.96
N LEU A 108 -0.36 2.44 12.67
CA LEU A 108 -1.03 2.36 11.37
C LEU A 108 -1.83 3.63 11.06
N PHE A 109 -2.58 4.16 12.04
CA PHE A 109 -3.31 5.40 11.86
C PHE A 109 -2.38 6.61 11.77
N GLN A 110 -1.27 6.64 12.52
CA GLN A 110 -0.25 7.68 12.39
C GLN A 110 0.38 7.69 10.99
N ASP A 111 0.76 6.53 10.47
CA ASP A 111 1.31 6.36 9.13
C ASP A 111 0.29 6.81 8.06
N MET A 112 -0.98 6.44 8.22
CA MET A 112 -2.06 6.89 7.34
C MET A 112 -2.25 8.40 7.39
N PHE A 113 -2.31 8.99 8.59
CA PHE A 113 -2.47 10.43 8.76
C PHE A 113 -1.30 11.22 8.16
N TYR A 114 -0.07 10.75 8.37
CA TYR A 114 1.10 11.35 7.76
C TYR A 114 1.01 11.36 6.24
N GLN A 115 0.59 10.24 5.64
CA GLN A 115 0.45 10.17 4.18
C GLN A 115 -0.65 11.09 3.64
N LEU A 116 -1.79 11.17 4.32
CA LEU A 116 -2.94 12.01 3.92
C LEU A 116 -2.68 13.50 4.11
N ALA A 117 -2.23 13.90 5.30
CA ALA A 117 -2.12 15.31 5.69
C ALA A 117 -0.71 15.89 5.50
N LYS A 118 0.30 15.05 5.21
CA LYS A 118 1.73 15.42 5.16
C LYS A 118 2.19 16.12 6.46
N ARG A 119 1.69 15.68 7.60
CA ARG A 119 1.94 16.24 8.94
C ARG A 119 2.34 15.15 9.92
N ASN A 120 3.36 15.43 10.75
CA ASN A 120 3.90 14.50 11.75
C ASN A 120 3.30 14.67 13.15
N ASN A 121 2.45 15.67 13.37
CA ASN A 121 1.96 16.04 14.70
C ASN A 121 0.46 15.77 14.81
N ALA A 122 0.05 14.50 14.74
CA ALA A 122 -1.31 14.17 15.17
C ALA A 122 -1.44 14.55 16.66
N ARG A 123 -2.53 15.25 17.00
CA ARG A 123 -2.95 15.51 18.38
C ARG A 123 -3.38 14.19 19.05
N ILE A 124 -3.91 14.32 20.26
CA ILE A 124 -4.28 13.26 21.22
C ILE A 124 -5.15 12.14 20.59
N ASN A 125 -5.85 12.37 19.47
CA ASN A 125 -6.67 11.35 18.80
C ASN A 125 -6.56 11.41 17.26
N VAL A 126 -5.65 10.59 16.72
CA VAL A 126 -5.38 10.47 15.28
C VAL A 126 -6.63 10.12 14.47
N ILE A 127 -7.54 9.30 15.00
CA ILE A 127 -8.77 8.89 14.31
C ILE A 127 -9.69 10.10 14.10
N TYR A 128 -9.82 10.94 15.12
CA TYR A 128 -10.62 12.16 15.03
C TYR A 128 -10.05 13.11 13.96
N GLU A 129 -8.73 13.27 13.92
CA GLU A 129 -8.07 14.12 12.92
C GLU A 129 -8.18 13.58 11.49
N ILE A 130 -8.05 12.27 11.28
CA ILE A 130 -8.27 11.67 9.95
C ILE A 130 -9.71 11.96 9.50
N ARG A 131 -10.70 11.80 10.38
CA ARG A 131 -12.11 12.05 10.06
C ARG A 131 -12.36 13.52 9.68
N GLU A 132 -11.90 14.46 10.51
CA GLU A 132 -11.99 15.90 10.23
C GLU A 132 -11.30 16.27 8.92
N PHE A 133 -10.08 15.77 8.69
CA PHE A 133 -9.33 16.04 7.47
C PHE A 133 -10.09 15.55 6.23
N LEU A 134 -10.59 14.31 6.25
CA LEU A 134 -11.30 13.72 5.11
C LEU A 134 -12.69 14.32 4.85
N GLN A 135 -13.38 14.83 5.88
CA GLN A 135 -14.68 15.51 5.69
C GLN A 135 -14.55 16.70 4.75
N SER A 136 -13.50 17.52 4.89
CA SER A 136 -13.26 18.67 4.01
C SER A 136 -13.00 18.29 2.54
N LYS A 137 -12.54 17.07 2.29
CA LYS A 137 -12.15 16.56 0.97
C LYS A 137 -13.26 15.81 0.22
N ARG A 138 -14.29 15.39 0.95
CA ARG A 138 -15.44 14.63 0.40
C ARG A 138 -16.39 15.49 -0.44
N HIS A 139 -16.25 16.82 -0.43
CA HIS A 139 -17.23 17.76 -0.99
C HIS A 139 -16.79 18.52 -2.26
N ASP A 140 -15.55 18.34 -2.75
CA ASP A 140 -15.00 19.24 -3.79
C ASP A 140 -15.17 18.76 -5.24
N HIS A 141 -15.69 17.55 -5.47
CA HIS A 141 -15.90 17.02 -6.84
C HIS A 141 -17.25 17.47 -7.46
N SER A 142 -17.79 18.62 -7.03
CA SER A 142 -19.08 19.16 -7.50
C SER A 142 -18.96 20.48 -8.29
N ARG A 143 -17.78 20.81 -8.83
CA ARG A 143 -17.60 22.00 -9.68
C ARG A 143 -17.09 21.65 -11.07
#